data_AF-A0A2G5X3K8-F1
#
_entry.id   AF-A0A2G5X3K8-F1
#
_cell.length_a   1.000
_cell.length_b   1.000
_cell.length_c   1.000
_cell.angle_alpha   90.00
_cell.angle_beta   90.00
_cell.angle_gamma   90.00
#
_symmetry.space_group_name_H-M   'P 1'
#
loop_
_entity.id
_entity.type
_entity.pdbx_description
1 polymer ?
#
loop_
_entity_poly.entity_id
_entity_poly.type
_entity_poly.pdbx_seq_one_letter_code
_entity_poly.pdbx_strand_id
1 'polypeptide(L)'
;MTLKIKKIPLLIIISIYLTACGTANTKQTDLSGVDLNDGEKEWYEYELVMPSADFLEPQNFDEIQKNSSAIVIAKTNESLSERKSTVRNNETGHVETFYTDTTIEIIDILEQSSDSEISKGDKVSYREYYALREDNDREYILIYDNYTPLKKGSGYILVMTKSEENNELYYNEAWNLAKFNIDGTDPYDFLFDPQQSNSLSSNVNESLNGVQQIDKIQKAFSSYSVKKDGNSAYSLNQLFTDKMRFYQELEQKYSEKLNE
;
A
#
# COMPACT_ATOMS: atom_id res chain seq x y z
N MET A 1 36.51 -38.73 29.90
CA MET A 1 35.97 -38.37 28.56
C MET A 1 34.55 -38.92 28.49
N THR A 2 33.56 -38.08 28.78
CA THR A 2 32.13 -38.40 28.67
C THR A 2 31.39 -37.08 28.49
N LEU A 3 30.95 -36.78 27.26
CA LEU A 3 30.18 -35.58 26.95
C LEU A 3 28.76 -35.73 27.51
N LYS A 4 28.34 -34.80 28.38
CA LYS A 4 26.93 -34.62 28.77
C LYS A 4 26.33 -33.48 27.95
N ILE A 5 25.42 -33.81 27.04
CA ILE A 5 24.66 -32.83 26.25
C ILE A 5 23.58 -32.21 27.14
N LYS A 6 23.66 -30.88 27.31
CA LYS A 6 22.63 -30.05 27.98
C LYS A 6 21.44 -29.88 27.04
N LYS A 7 20.23 -30.19 27.51
CA LYS A 7 18.97 -29.86 26.83
C LYS A 7 18.72 -28.35 26.90
N ILE A 8 18.44 -27.72 25.76
CA ILE A 8 17.95 -26.34 25.65
C ILE A 8 16.41 -26.41 25.55
N PRO A 9 15.65 -25.61 26.32
CA PRO A 9 14.19 -25.58 26.18
C PRO A 9 13.80 -24.77 24.93
N LEU A 10 12.89 -25.36 24.15
CA LEU A 10 12.25 -24.78 22.98
C LEU A 10 11.32 -23.64 23.44
N LEU A 11 11.65 -22.40 23.07
CA LEU A 11 10.81 -21.23 23.33
C LEU A 11 9.73 -21.19 22.22
N ILE A 12 8.49 -21.50 22.57
CA ILE A 12 7.34 -21.32 21.69
C ILE A 12 6.94 -19.84 21.78
N ILE A 13 7.21 -19.06 20.74
CA ILE A 13 6.65 -17.72 20.59
C ILE A 13 5.25 -17.91 20.03
N ILE A 14 4.24 -17.70 20.87
CA ILE A 14 2.84 -17.61 20.44
C ILE A 14 2.63 -16.15 20.04
N SER A 15 2.60 -15.87 18.74
CA SER A 15 2.08 -14.61 18.22
C SER A 15 0.56 -14.65 18.33
N ILE A 16 0.02 -13.92 19.31
CA ILE A 16 -1.42 -13.70 19.47
C ILE A 16 -1.75 -12.49 18.60
N TYR A 17 -2.34 -12.71 17.43
CA TYR A 17 -3.07 -11.65 16.73
C TYR A 17 -4.37 -11.38 17.48
N LEU A 18 -4.39 -10.28 18.24
CA LEU A 18 -5.59 -9.74 18.86
C LEU A 18 -6.47 -9.11 17.78
N THR A 19 -7.58 -9.77 17.45
CA THR A 19 -8.65 -9.19 16.63
C THR A 19 -9.38 -8.13 17.45
N ALA A 20 -8.89 -6.90 17.43
CA ALA A 20 -9.62 -5.75 17.95
C ALA A 20 -10.71 -5.36 16.94
N CYS A 21 -11.91 -5.93 17.11
CA CYS A 21 -13.10 -5.51 16.39
C CYS A 21 -13.57 -4.18 17.00
N GLY A 22 -13.14 -3.06 16.44
CA GLY A 22 -13.69 -1.74 16.75
C GLY A 22 -14.49 -1.21 15.56
N THR A 23 -15.52 -0.44 15.87
CA THR A 23 -16.41 0.17 14.88
C THR A 23 -15.70 1.36 14.23
N ALA A 24 -15.52 1.34 12.92
CA ALA A 24 -15.00 2.47 12.16
C ALA A 24 -16.05 3.59 12.06
N ASN A 25 -15.69 4.83 12.40
CA ASN A 25 -16.49 6.00 12.09
C ASN A 25 -16.23 6.38 10.63
N THR A 26 -17.26 6.41 9.78
CA THR A 26 -17.13 6.85 8.40
C THR A 26 -17.40 8.34 8.28
N LYS A 27 -16.54 9.05 7.54
CA LYS A 27 -16.75 10.45 7.18
C LYS A 27 -16.84 10.52 5.66
N GLN A 28 -18.04 10.80 5.16
CA GLN A 28 -18.23 11.05 3.74
C GLN A 28 -17.59 12.39 3.38
N THR A 29 -16.69 12.39 2.40
CA THR A 29 -16.09 13.59 1.83
C THR A 29 -16.33 13.57 0.33
N ASP A 30 -17.07 14.56 -0.18
CA ASP A 30 -17.22 14.79 -1.62
C ASP A 30 -15.85 15.13 -2.21
N LEU A 31 -15.19 14.14 -2.79
CA LEU A 31 -13.88 14.24 -3.40
C LEU A 31 -14.02 13.81 -4.86
N SER A 32 -14.12 14.79 -5.76
CA SER A 32 -14.31 14.55 -7.19
C SER A 32 -12.98 14.55 -7.94
N GLY A 33 -12.70 13.46 -8.66
CA GLY A 33 -11.80 13.42 -9.83
C GLY A 33 -10.39 12.93 -9.56
N VAL A 34 -10.20 11.62 -9.71
CA VAL A 34 -8.89 10.96 -9.77
C VAL A 34 -8.89 10.10 -11.03
N ASP A 35 -7.91 10.31 -11.92
CA ASP A 35 -7.78 9.60 -13.18
C ASP A 35 -6.97 8.31 -12.96
N LEU A 36 -7.67 7.21 -12.66
CA LEU A 36 -7.03 5.95 -12.27
C LEU A 36 -6.78 5.00 -13.46
N ASN A 37 -7.29 5.30 -14.67
CA ASN A 37 -7.15 4.43 -15.84
C ASN A 37 -6.79 5.24 -17.09
N ASP A 38 -5.67 4.86 -17.73
CA ASP A 38 -5.01 5.40 -18.94
C ASP A 38 -5.95 5.92 -20.05
N GLY A 39 -6.61 7.07 -19.82
CA GLY A 39 -7.51 7.75 -20.76
C GLY A 39 -9.02 7.47 -20.59
N GLU A 40 -9.43 6.53 -19.73
CA GLU A 40 -10.83 6.31 -19.37
C GLU A 40 -11.12 6.92 -18.00
N LYS A 41 -11.86 8.03 -18.01
CA LYS A 41 -12.29 8.70 -16.77
C LYS A 41 -13.38 7.88 -16.08
N GLU A 42 -12.97 6.95 -15.22
CA GLU A 42 -13.85 6.41 -14.19
C GLU A 42 -13.95 7.41 -13.04
N TRP A 43 -15.17 7.71 -12.59
CA TRP A 43 -15.42 8.68 -11.53
C TRP A 43 -15.94 7.94 -10.30
N TYR A 44 -15.16 7.95 -9.23
CA TYR A 44 -15.53 7.35 -7.96
C TYR A 44 -15.69 8.42 -6.88
N GLU A 45 -16.75 8.31 -6.07
CA GLU A 45 -16.85 9.01 -4.78
C GLU A 45 -16.01 8.23 -3.74
N TYR A 46 -15.41 8.92 -2.76
CA TYR A 46 -14.55 8.27 -1.75
C TYR A 46 -15.19 8.29 -0.37
N GLU A 47 -15.15 7.14 0.31
CA GLU A 47 -15.49 7.03 1.72
C GLU A 47 -14.24 6.63 2.51
N LEU A 48 -13.79 7.55 3.37
CA LEU A 48 -12.64 7.33 4.24
C LEU A 48 -13.07 6.51 5.45
N VAL A 49 -12.44 5.35 5.62
CA VAL A 49 -12.66 4.49 6.79
C VAL A 49 -11.48 4.61 7.73
N MET A 50 -11.72 5.20 8.91
CA MET A 50 -10.70 5.31 9.95
C MET A 50 -10.62 3.98 10.71
N PRO A 51 -9.44 3.34 10.84
CA PRO A 51 -9.29 2.18 11.68
C PRO A 51 -9.59 2.55 13.14
N SER A 52 -10.28 1.66 13.86
CA SER A 52 -10.71 1.86 15.24
C SER A 52 -9.66 1.54 16.30
N ALA A 53 -8.52 0.96 15.89
CA ALA A 53 -7.41 0.57 16.76
C ALA A 53 -6.18 1.42 16.46
N ASP A 54 -5.35 1.65 17.49
CA ASP A 54 -4.03 2.24 17.34
C ASP A 54 -3.20 1.32 16.42
N PHE A 55 -3.11 1.69 15.15
CA PHE A 55 -2.30 0.97 14.19
C PHE A 55 -0.84 1.14 14.59
N LEU A 56 -0.14 0.03 14.87
CA LEU A 56 1.29 0.07 15.14
C LEU A 56 2.01 0.31 13.81
N GLU A 57 2.22 1.58 13.50
CA GLU A 57 2.98 1.97 12.33
C GLU A 57 4.44 1.52 12.50
N PRO A 58 5.00 0.80 11.51
CA PRO A 58 6.38 0.36 11.57
C PRO A 58 7.30 1.58 11.65
N GLN A 59 8.30 1.51 12.52
CA GLN A 59 9.15 2.66 12.80
C GLN A 59 10.28 2.84 11.77
N ASN A 60 10.62 1.79 11.03
CA ASN A 60 11.70 1.76 10.04
C ASN A 60 11.46 0.67 8.97
N PHE A 61 12.17 0.75 7.84
CA PHE A 61 12.06 -0.21 6.76
C PHE A 61 12.54 -1.62 7.15
N ASP A 62 13.58 -1.72 7.99
CA ASP A 62 14.13 -3.01 8.44
C ASP A 62 13.07 -3.87 9.15
N GLU A 63 12.17 -3.25 9.92
CA GLU A 63 11.05 -3.93 10.57
C GLU A 63 10.06 -4.51 9.55
N ILE A 64 9.65 -3.72 8.55
CA ILE A 64 8.77 -4.18 7.47
C ILE A 64 9.44 -5.30 6.70
N GLN A 65 10.70 -5.11 6.32
CA GLN A 65 11.46 -6.10 5.56
C GLN A 65 11.57 -7.42 6.31
N LYS A 66 11.89 -7.38 7.60
CA LYS A 66 12.07 -8.58 8.41
C LYS A 66 10.80 -9.44 8.48
N ASN A 67 9.63 -8.81 8.43
CA ASN A 67 8.34 -9.49 8.45
C ASN A 67 7.84 -9.85 7.04
N SER A 68 8.50 -9.33 6.00
CA SER A 68 8.14 -9.61 4.61
C SER A 68 8.55 -11.01 4.19
N SER A 69 7.72 -11.62 3.35
CA SER A 69 8.02 -12.87 2.65
C SER A 69 8.75 -12.62 1.33
N ALA A 70 8.49 -11.48 0.67
CA ALA A 70 9.17 -11.09 -0.55
C ALA A 70 9.16 -9.57 -0.74
N ILE A 71 10.18 -9.06 -1.41
CA ILE A 71 10.26 -7.71 -1.94
C ILE A 71 10.44 -7.86 -3.45
N VAL A 72 9.45 -7.40 -4.22
CA VAL A 72 9.35 -7.65 -5.66
C VAL A 72 9.16 -6.37 -6.43
N ILE A 73 9.56 -6.37 -7.70
CA ILE A 73 9.07 -5.43 -8.70
C ILE A 73 7.88 -6.10 -9.37
N ALA A 74 6.72 -5.46 -9.36
CA ALA A 74 5.49 -6.02 -9.90
C ALA A 74 4.62 -4.95 -10.55
N LYS A 75 3.65 -5.41 -11.33
CA LYS A 75 2.60 -4.55 -11.91
C LYS A 75 1.28 -5.31 -11.93
N THR A 76 0.17 -4.58 -11.97
CA THR A 76 -1.14 -5.18 -12.27
C THR A 76 -1.54 -4.85 -13.71
N ASN A 77 -2.18 -5.81 -14.38
CA ASN A 77 -2.75 -5.61 -15.71
C ASN A 77 -4.28 -5.40 -15.65
N GLU A 78 -4.86 -5.36 -14.45
CA GLU A 78 -6.30 -5.21 -14.21
C GLU A 78 -6.64 -3.75 -13.92
N SER A 79 -7.74 -3.23 -14.45
CA SER A 79 -8.34 -1.97 -13.98
C SER A 79 -8.97 -2.18 -12.60
N LEU A 80 -9.37 -1.10 -11.92
CA LEU A 80 -10.06 -1.22 -10.63
C LEU A 80 -11.40 -1.96 -10.77
N SER A 81 -12.17 -1.62 -11.80
CA SER A 81 -13.46 -2.22 -12.14
C SER A 81 -13.40 -3.72 -12.48
N GLU A 82 -12.24 -4.22 -12.91
CA GLU A 82 -12.00 -5.63 -13.21
C GLU A 82 -11.72 -6.48 -11.95
N ARG A 83 -11.39 -5.85 -10.81
CA ARG A 83 -10.92 -6.53 -9.60
C ARG A 83 -12.07 -6.91 -8.68
N LYS A 84 -11.89 -8.01 -7.95
CA LYS A 84 -12.91 -8.51 -7.03
C LYS A 84 -12.79 -7.84 -5.65
N SER A 85 -13.70 -6.91 -5.38
CA SER A 85 -13.85 -6.33 -4.05
C SER A 85 -14.70 -7.21 -3.13
N THR A 86 -14.33 -7.22 -1.86
CA THR A 86 -15.08 -7.83 -0.76
C THR A 86 -15.40 -6.74 0.25
N VAL A 87 -16.66 -6.62 0.62
CA VAL A 87 -17.12 -5.77 1.73
C VAL A 87 -17.95 -6.65 2.66
N ARG A 88 -17.55 -6.72 3.93
CA ARG A 88 -18.28 -7.45 4.96
C ARG A 88 -18.82 -6.44 5.97
N ASN A 89 -20.13 -6.49 6.18
CA ASN A 89 -20.80 -5.70 7.19
C ASN A 89 -21.09 -6.56 8.43
N ASN A 90 -21.07 -5.94 9.60
CA ASN A 90 -21.51 -6.59 10.84
C ASN A 90 -23.05 -6.63 10.95
N GLU A 91 -23.57 -7.18 12.05
CA GLU A 91 -25.02 -7.31 12.30
C GLU A 91 -25.78 -5.98 12.33
N THR A 92 -25.10 -4.86 12.59
CA THR A 92 -25.71 -3.52 12.59
C THR A 92 -25.60 -2.80 11.24
N GLY A 93 -25.03 -3.47 10.23
CA GLY A 93 -24.87 -2.92 8.88
C GLY A 93 -23.65 -2.02 8.69
N HIS A 94 -22.77 -1.89 9.71
CA HIS A 94 -21.51 -1.16 9.57
C HIS A 94 -20.46 -2.01 8.87
N VAL A 95 -19.62 -1.36 8.08
CA VAL A 95 -18.46 -2.00 7.42
C VAL A 95 -17.51 -2.51 8.51
N GLU A 96 -17.32 -3.83 8.55
CA GLU A 96 -16.41 -4.50 9.48
C GLU A 96 -15.04 -4.72 8.82
N THR A 97 -15.03 -5.19 7.56
CA THR A 97 -13.81 -5.36 6.78
C THR A 97 -14.11 -5.17 5.30
N PHE A 98 -13.13 -4.64 4.58
CA PHE A 98 -13.18 -4.55 3.13
C PHE A 98 -11.78 -4.69 2.56
N TYR A 99 -11.69 -5.28 1.37
CA TYR A 99 -10.45 -5.45 0.63
C TYR A 99 -10.74 -5.79 -0.82
N THR A 100 -9.73 -5.67 -1.67
CA THR A 100 -9.78 -6.10 -3.07
C THR A 100 -8.61 -7.03 -3.32
N ASP A 101 -8.89 -8.21 -3.87
CA ASP A 101 -7.84 -9.14 -4.28
C ASP A 101 -7.46 -8.80 -5.73
N THR A 102 -6.21 -8.43 -5.94
CA THR A 102 -5.64 -7.96 -7.20
C THR A 102 -4.60 -8.95 -7.72
N THR A 103 -4.66 -9.29 -9.00
CA THR A 103 -3.62 -10.09 -9.63
C THR A 103 -2.45 -9.18 -9.99
N ILE A 104 -1.26 -9.50 -9.47
CA ILE A 104 0.00 -8.85 -9.85
C ILE A 104 0.89 -9.81 -10.60
N GLU A 105 1.62 -9.29 -11.60
CA GLU A 105 2.66 -9.98 -12.35
C GLU A 105 4.03 -9.60 -11.76
N ILE A 106 4.82 -10.61 -11.42
CA ILE A 106 6.15 -10.43 -10.83
C ILE A 106 7.17 -10.18 -11.95
N ILE A 107 7.69 -8.97 -12.02
CA ILE A 107 8.69 -8.55 -13.00
C ILE A 107 10.10 -8.86 -12.53
N ASP A 108 10.37 -8.64 -11.24
CA ASP A 108 11.66 -9.00 -10.64
C ASP A 108 11.54 -9.26 -9.13
N ILE A 109 12.58 -9.87 -8.55
CA ILE A 109 12.66 -10.23 -7.15
C ILE A 109 13.91 -9.60 -6.52
N LEU A 110 13.67 -8.59 -5.68
CA LEU A 110 14.73 -7.89 -4.95
C LEU A 110 15.18 -8.72 -3.74
N GLU A 111 14.23 -9.29 -3.00
CA GLU A 111 14.49 -10.16 -1.87
C GLU A 111 13.34 -11.16 -1.68
N GLN A 112 13.63 -12.34 -1.16
CA GLN A 112 12.61 -13.31 -0.76
C GLN A 112 13.09 -14.17 0.42
N SER A 113 12.16 -14.53 1.30
CA SER A 113 12.42 -15.49 2.36
C SER A 113 12.55 -16.91 1.79
N SER A 114 13.15 -17.83 2.57
CA SER A 114 13.28 -19.24 2.17
C SER A 114 11.96 -19.96 1.92
N ASP A 115 10.88 -19.43 2.49
CA ASP A 115 9.56 -20.07 2.53
C ASP A 115 8.61 -19.46 1.46
N SER A 116 9.11 -18.49 0.69
CA SER A 116 8.43 -17.91 -0.46
C SER A 116 8.89 -18.62 -1.75
N GLU A 117 7.93 -19.10 -2.55
CA GLU A 117 8.20 -19.84 -3.79
C GLU A 117 7.93 -19.00 -5.04
N ILE A 118 7.86 -17.67 -4.91
CA ILE A 118 7.59 -16.76 -6.02
C ILE A 118 8.74 -16.78 -7.02
N SER A 119 8.41 -16.77 -8.30
CA SER A 119 9.35 -16.66 -9.42
C SER A 119 9.03 -15.47 -10.32
N LYS A 120 10.04 -14.98 -11.04
CA LYS A 120 9.87 -13.97 -12.10
C LYS A 120 8.91 -14.50 -13.18
N GLY A 121 7.92 -13.70 -13.54
CA GLY A 121 6.84 -14.04 -14.47
C GLY A 121 5.59 -14.64 -13.81
N ASP A 122 5.64 -14.94 -12.51
CA ASP A 122 4.48 -15.47 -11.80
C ASP A 122 3.37 -14.42 -11.71
N LYS A 123 2.14 -14.92 -11.65
CA LYS A 123 0.96 -14.12 -11.31
C LYS A 123 0.49 -14.56 -9.94
N VAL A 124 0.46 -13.62 -8.99
CA VAL A 124 0.07 -13.90 -7.61
C VAL A 124 -1.09 -13.02 -7.18
N SER A 125 -1.89 -13.51 -6.23
CA SER A 125 -2.97 -12.73 -5.63
C SER A 125 -2.39 -11.80 -4.57
N TYR A 126 -2.66 -10.51 -4.70
CA TYR A 126 -2.22 -9.45 -3.80
C TYR A 126 -3.43 -8.71 -3.23
N ARG A 127 -3.56 -8.71 -1.91
CA ARG A 127 -4.67 -8.04 -1.21
C ARG A 127 -4.37 -6.56 -1.02
N GLU A 128 -5.27 -5.74 -1.55
CA GLU A 128 -5.29 -4.30 -1.42
C GLU A 128 -6.38 -3.85 -0.44
N TYR A 129 -6.12 -2.78 0.31
CA TYR A 129 -6.99 -2.29 1.38
C TYR A 129 -7.97 -1.20 0.90
N TYR A 130 -8.66 -1.50 -0.20
CA TYR A 130 -9.78 -0.72 -0.74
C TYR A 130 -10.88 -1.64 -1.26
N ALA A 131 -12.07 -1.12 -1.49
CA ALA A 131 -13.15 -1.85 -2.15
C ALA A 131 -14.01 -0.92 -2.99
N LEU A 132 -14.42 -1.39 -4.17
CA LEU A 132 -15.50 -0.80 -4.93
C LEU A 132 -16.84 -1.20 -4.32
N ARG A 133 -17.72 -0.23 -4.13
CA ARG A 133 -19.07 -0.41 -3.60
C ARG A 133 -20.04 0.38 -4.46
N GLU A 134 -21.13 -0.25 -4.86
CA GLU A 134 -22.24 0.42 -5.53
C GLU A 134 -23.36 0.70 -4.51
N ASP A 135 -23.84 1.95 -4.47
CA ASP A 135 -25.01 2.34 -3.67
C ASP A 135 -25.84 3.37 -4.46
N ASN A 136 -27.13 3.09 -4.67
CA ASN A 136 -28.07 3.94 -5.42
C ASN A 136 -27.53 4.44 -6.77
N ASP A 137 -27.04 3.53 -7.63
CA ASP A 137 -26.46 3.82 -8.95
C ASP A 137 -25.20 4.70 -8.92
N ARG A 138 -24.54 4.81 -7.76
CA ARG A 138 -23.25 5.49 -7.59
C ARG A 138 -22.18 4.51 -7.16
N GLU A 139 -21.02 4.61 -7.79
CA GLU A 139 -19.84 3.84 -7.43
C GLU A 139 -18.95 4.62 -6.45
N TYR A 140 -18.61 3.95 -5.36
CA TYR A 140 -17.80 4.44 -4.27
C TYR A 140 -16.53 3.59 -4.15
N ILE A 141 -15.41 4.24 -3.83
CA ILE A 141 -14.23 3.56 -3.32
C ILE A 141 -14.23 3.72 -1.79
N LEU A 142 -14.36 2.59 -1.10
CA LEU A 142 -14.01 2.47 0.32
C LEU A 142 -12.51 2.35 0.44
N ILE A 143 -11.86 3.19 1.25
CA ILE A 143 -10.41 3.15 1.40
C ILE A 143 -9.98 3.43 2.83
N TYR A 144 -8.95 2.72 3.29
CA TYR A 144 -8.28 3.06 4.54
C TYR A 144 -7.42 4.30 4.36
N ASP A 145 -7.24 5.07 5.44
CA ASP A 145 -6.66 6.40 5.38
C ASP A 145 -5.35 6.47 4.58
N ASN A 146 -5.37 7.35 3.58
CA ASN A 146 -4.32 7.61 2.60
C ASN A 146 -3.94 6.45 1.67
N TYR A 147 -4.57 5.27 1.73
CA TYR A 147 -4.26 4.14 0.84
C TYR A 147 -4.47 4.50 -0.63
N THR A 148 -3.56 4.06 -1.50
CA THR A 148 -3.68 4.22 -2.96
C THR A 148 -3.74 2.84 -3.61
N PRO A 149 -4.76 2.53 -4.43
CA PRO A 149 -4.79 1.29 -5.20
C PRO A 149 -3.65 1.25 -6.22
N LEU A 150 -3.20 0.06 -6.60
CA LEU A 150 -2.28 -0.16 -7.72
C LEU A 150 -2.95 0.32 -9.02
N LYS A 151 -2.26 1.16 -9.78
CA LYS A 151 -2.70 1.60 -11.10
C LYS A 151 -2.35 0.55 -12.15
N LYS A 152 -3.29 0.31 -13.07
CA LYS A 152 -3.09 -0.60 -14.20
C LYS A 152 -1.86 -0.19 -15.02
N GLY A 153 -0.99 -1.14 -15.30
CA GLY A 153 0.20 -0.95 -16.13
C GLY A 153 1.39 -0.30 -15.42
N SER A 154 1.19 0.31 -14.25
CA SER A 154 2.26 0.95 -13.47
C SER A 154 3.13 -0.09 -12.76
N GLY A 155 4.44 0.15 -12.77
CA GLY A 155 5.44 -0.64 -12.06
C GLY A 155 5.64 -0.18 -10.63
N TYR A 156 5.69 -1.12 -9.71
CA TYR A 156 5.87 -0.86 -8.29
C TYR A 156 6.91 -1.78 -7.67
N ILE A 157 7.62 -1.28 -6.67
CA ILE A 157 8.24 -2.13 -5.66
C ILE A 157 7.19 -2.42 -4.59
N LEU A 158 6.95 -3.70 -4.33
CA LEU A 158 6.01 -4.19 -3.32
C LEU A 158 6.76 -4.99 -2.27
N VAL A 159 6.58 -4.61 -1.00
CA VAL A 159 6.98 -5.43 0.15
C VAL A 159 5.76 -6.25 0.57
N MET A 160 5.88 -7.56 0.44
CA MET A 160 4.76 -8.49 0.53
C MET A 160 4.96 -9.49 1.67
N THR A 161 3.91 -9.69 2.45
CA THR A 161 3.78 -10.76 3.44
C THR A 161 2.84 -11.83 2.91
N LYS A 162 3.24 -13.10 3.02
CA LYS A 162 2.41 -14.25 2.65
C LYS A 162 1.36 -14.49 3.74
N SER A 163 0.11 -14.70 3.35
CA SER A 163 -0.95 -15.03 4.31
C SER A 163 -0.74 -16.42 4.91
N GLU A 164 -0.84 -16.51 6.24
CA GLU A 164 -0.83 -17.78 6.97
C GLU A 164 -2.09 -18.61 6.70
N GLU A 165 -3.22 -17.95 6.39
CA GLU A 165 -4.50 -18.60 6.12
C GLU A 165 -4.65 -19.07 4.66
N ASN A 166 -3.98 -18.37 3.73
CA ASN A 166 -4.00 -18.70 2.31
C ASN A 166 -2.61 -18.52 1.69
N ASN A 167 -1.91 -19.64 1.47
CA ASN A 167 -0.54 -19.65 0.92
C ASN A 167 -0.40 -19.02 -0.48
N GLU A 168 -1.49 -18.81 -1.21
CA GLU A 168 -1.48 -18.17 -2.54
C GLU A 168 -1.74 -16.65 -2.46
N LEU A 169 -2.05 -16.13 -1.28
CA LEU A 169 -2.36 -14.74 -1.05
C LEU A 169 -1.18 -14.01 -0.41
N TYR A 170 -0.82 -12.90 -1.02
CA TYR A 170 0.11 -11.92 -0.48
C TYR A 170 -0.65 -10.66 -0.09
N TYR A 171 -0.14 -9.93 0.89
CA TYR A 171 -0.67 -8.64 1.32
C TYR A 171 0.48 -7.77 1.82
N ASN A 172 0.19 -6.53 2.18
CA ASN A 172 1.18 -5.59 2.70
C ASN A 172 0.76 -5.11 4.10
N GLU A 173 1.58 -5.43 5.10
CA GLU A 173 1.32 -5.10 6.51
C GLU A 173 1.43 -3.60 6.82
N ALA A 174 2.19 -2.84 6.04
CA ALA A 174 2.46 -1.42 6.25
C ALA A 174 1.73 -0.49 5.25
N TRP A 175 0.69 -1.00 4.57
CA TRP A 175 -0.13 -0.26 3.63
C TRP A 175 0.71 0.54 2.61
N ASN A 176 0.59 1.87 2.58
CA ASN A 176 1.34 2.69 1.62
C ASN A 176 2.85 2.76 1.86
N LEU A 177 3.32 2.45 3.07
CA LEU A 177 4.75 2.51 3.40
C LEU A 177 5.54 1.34 2.81
N ALA A 178 4.86 0.34 2.22
CA ALA A 178 5.49 -0.84 1.64
C ALA A 178 5.14 -1.02 0.14
N LYS A 179 4.71 0.07 -0.50
CA LYS A 179 4.40 0.15 -1.93
C LYS A 179 5.00 1.43 -2.50
N PHE A 180 5.76 1.31 -3.58
CA PHE A 180 6.45 2.44 -4.21
C PHE A 180 6.34 2.36 -5.73
N ASN A 181 5.74 3.38 -6.37
CA ASN A 181 5.79 3.50 -7.82
C ASN A 181 7.22 3.85 -8.28
N ILE A 182 7.76 3.09 -9.24
CA ILE A 182 9.16 3.23 -9.67
C ILE A 182 9.33 3.80 -11.08
N ASP A 183 8.27 3.83 -11.87
CA ASP A 183 8.30 4.32 -13.25
C ASP A 183 7.67 5.71 -13.42
N GLY A 184 7.13 6.29 -12.35
CA GLY A 184 6.46 7.59 -12.35
C GLY A 184 5.12 7.59 -13.08
N THR A 185 4.59 6.43 -13.49
CA THR A 185 3.32 6.34 -14.25
C THR A 185 2.08 6.38 -13.35
N ASP A 186 2.27 6.25 -12.03
CA ASP A 186 1.24 6.47 -11.02
C ASP A 186 1.57 7.71 -10.17
N PRO A 187 1.08 8.91 -10.58
CA PRO A 187 1.30 10.13 -9.82
C PRO A 187 0.55 10.14 -8.48
N TYR A 188 -0.37 9.21 -8.24
CA TYR A 188 -1.19 9.15 -7.03
C TYR A 188 -0.54 8.31 -5.93
N ASP A 189 0.46 7.49 -6.23
CA ASP A 189 1.10 6.63 -5.23
C ASP A 189 1.68 7.40 -4.03
N PHE A 190 2.09 8.66 -4.24
CA PHE A 190 2.58 9.54 -3.18
C PHE A 190 1.48 10.43 -2.57
N LEU A 191 0.34 10.56 -3.22
CA LEU A 191 -0.67 11.60 -2.98
C LEU A 191 -2.05 10.98 -2.84
N PHE A 192 -2.55 10.89 -1.61
CA PHE A 192 -3.97 10.59 -1.41
C PHE A 192 -4.70 11.67 -0.63
N ASP A 193 -4.54 12.91 -1.10
CA ASP A 193 -5.60 13.90 -0.99
C ASP A 193 -6.08 14.22 -2.42
N PRO A 194 -7.31 13.80 -2.80
CA PRO A 194 -7.87 14.06 -4.13
C PRO A 194 -7.93 15.56 -4.50
N GLN A 195 -8.05 16.46 -3.52
CA GLN A 195 -7.97 17.91 -3.78
C GLN A 195 -6.54 18.36 -4.13
N GLN A 196 -5.52 17.67 -3.59
CA GLN A 196 -4.11 17.99 -3.82
C GLN A 196 -3.61 17.40 -5.14
N SER A 197 -4.12 16.23 -5.55
CA SER A 197 -3.66 15.54 -6.76
C SER A 197 -3.92 16.30 -8.07
N ASN A 198 -5.07 16.97 -8.19
CA ASN A 198 -5.40 17.77 -9.39
C ASN A 198 -4.42 18.95 -9.61
N SER A 199 -3.80 19.46 -8.55
CA SER A 199 -2.82 20.56 -8.63
C SER A 199 -1.39 20.11 -8.95
N LEU A 200 -1.09 18.82 -8.74
CA LEU A 200 0.23 18.24 -8.89
C LEU A 200 0.40 17.54 -10.24
N SER A 201 -0.62 16.80 -10.69
CA SER A 201 -0.68 16.19 -12.02
C SER A 201 -0.44 17.20 -13.16
N SER A 202 -0.95 18.43 -13.02
CA SER A 202 -0.67 19.51 -13.99
C SER A 202 0.80 19.96 -14.04
N ASN A 203 1.55 19.74 -12.96
CA ASN A 203 2.97 20.13 -12.84
C ASN A 203 3.93 18.97 -13.15
N VAL A 204 3.44 17.72 -13.16
CA VAL A 204 4.25 16.49 -13.24
C VAL A 204 4.32 15.90 -14.66
N ASN A 205 3.47 16.34 -15.60
CA ASN A 205 3.36 15.85 -16.99
C ASN A 205 4.60 16.07 -17.92
N GLU A 206 5.76 16.45 -17.39
CA GLU A 206 7.02 16.55 -18.15
C GLU A 206 7.94 15.35 -17.88
N SER A 207 7.91 14.34 -18.77
CA SER A 207 8.87 13.21 -18.94
C SER A 207 10.01 13.15 -17.91
N LEU A 208 9.91 12.21 -16.96
CA LEU A 208 10.71 12.20 -15.73
C LEU A 208 11.71 11.04 -15.65
N ASN A 209 13.01 11.34 -15.52
CA ASN A 209 14.05 10.38 -15.10
C ASN A 209 14.17 10.34 -13.56
N GLY A 210 14.31 9.14 -12.98
CA GLY A 210 14.14 8.80 -11.55
C GLY A 210 14.73 9.74 -10.48
N VAL A 211 15.96 10.24 -10.64
CA VAL A 211 16.58 11.12 -9.61
C VAL A 211 15.99 12.54 -9.61
N GLN A 212 15.52 13.05 -10.76
CA GLN A 212 14.86 14.35 -10.82
C GLN A 212 13.43 14.32 -10.26
N GLN A 213 12.88 13.12 -10.02
CA GLN A 213 11.52 12.92 -9.49
C GLN A 213 11.44 13.28 -8.00
N ILE A 214 12.42 12.87 -7.19
CA ILE A 214 12.41 13.08 -5.73
C ILE A 214 12.39 14.58 -5.38
N ASP A 215 13.28 15.37 -5.98
CA ASP A 215 13.35 16.81 -5.72
C ASP A 215 12.09 17.56 -6.17
N LYS A 216 11.50 17.17 -7.30
CA LYS A 216 10.25 17.76 -7.80
C LYS A 216 9.07 17.43 -6.89
N ILE A 217 8.93 16.16 -6.49
CA ILE A 217 7.89 15.70 -5.57
C ILE A 217 8.06 16.40 -4.22
N GLN A 218 9.26 16.37 -3.63
CA GLN A 218 9.55 17.01 -2.35
C GLN A 218 9.30 18.53 -2.37
N LYS A 219 9.68 19.21 -3.45
CA LYS A 219 9.41 20.64 -3.63
C LYS A 219 7.92 20.92 -3.73
N ALA A 220 7.19 20.10 -4.46
CA ALA A 220 5.76 20.25 -4.59
C ALA A 220 5.08 20.06 -3.23
N PHE A 221 5.35 18.96 -2.52
CA PHE A 221 4.87 18.73 -1.14
C PHE A 221 5.21 19.85 -0.16
N SER A 222 6.45 20.35 -0.19
CA SER A 222 6.91 21.44 0.70
C SER A 222 6.05 22.70 0.55
N SER A 223 5.58 22.98 -0.67
CA SER A 223 4.73 24.15 -0.96
C SER A 223 3.28 24.00 -0.48
N TYR A 224 2.82 22.78 -0.20
CA TYR A 224 1.44 22.48 0.22
C TYR A 224 1.27 22.27 1.74
N SER A 225 2.34 22.39 2.53
CA SER A 225 2.36 22.21 3.99
C SER A 225 1.59 23.27 4.82
N VAL A 226 0.51 23.85 4.28
CA VAL A 226 -0.22 24.98 4.88
C VAL A 226 -1.67 24.60 5.25
N LYS A 227 -1.91 24.59 6.57
CA LYS A 227 -3.19 24.67 7.32
C LYS A 227 -4.15 23.49 7.23
N LYS A 228 -3.99 22.53 8.14
CA LYS A 228 -5.12 21.76 8.68
C LYS A 228 -5.19 21.98 10.19
N ASP A 229 -6.29 22.57 10.63
CA ASP A 229 -6.60 22.78 12.05
C ASP A 229 -6.59 21.42 12.77
N GLY A 230 -5.92 21.40 13.92
CA GLY A 230 -5.49 20.19 14.62
C GLY A 230 -6.62 19.18 14.83
N ASN A 231 -6.33 17.94 14.45
CA ASN A 231 -6.84 16.66 14.99
C ASN A 231 -6.92 15.57 13.90
N SER A 232 -5.81 15.26 13.21
CA SER A 232 -5.63 13.94 12.59
C SER A 232 -4.32 13.32 13.06
N ALA A 233 -4.39 12.04 13.43
CA ALA A 233 -3.39 11.30 14.22
C ALA A 233 -2.11 10.95 13.47
N TYR A 234 -2.05 11.18 12.15
CA TYR A 234 -0.82 11.12 11.38
C TYR A 234 -0.98 12.13 10.24
N SER A 235 -0.04 13.07 10.11
CA SER A 235 -0.16 14.10 9.07
C SER A 235 0.29 13.53 7.73
N LEU A 236 -0.35 13.92 6.62
CA LEU A 236 0.10 13.59 5.26
C LEU A 236 1.60 13.87 5.06
N ASN A 237 2.13 14.92 5.70
CA ASN A 237 3.55 15.24 5.69
C ASN A 237 4.41 14.16 6.35
N GLN A 238 3.94 13.58 7.45
CA GLN A 238 4.65 12.49 8.14
C GLN A 238 4.63 11.22 7.30
N LEU A 239 3.47 10.86 6.72
CA LEU A 239 3.36 9.74 5.79
C LEU A 239 4.30 9.89 4.59
N PHE A 240 4.31 11.08 3.99
CA PHE A 240 5.20 11.38 2.88
C PHE A 240 6.67 11.27 3.31
N THR A 241 7.03 11.85 4.45
CA THR A 241 8.39 11.80 4.99
C THR A 241 8.85 10.37 5.23
N ASP A 242 7.99 9.55 5.83
CA ASP A 242 8.32 8.16 6.16
C ASP A 242 8.36 7.28 4.91
N LYS A 243 7.44 7.47 3.95
CA LYS A 243 7.48 6.80 2.64
C LYS A 243 8.75 7.15 1.88
N MET A 244 9.15 8.43 1.85
CA MET A 244 10.40 8.84 1.20
C MET A 244 11.64 8.27 1.87
N ARG A 245 11.68 8.28 3.21
CA ARG A 245 12.75 7.64 3.97
C ARG A 245 12.87 6.15 3.65
N PHE A 246 11.76 5.42 3.65
CA PHE A 246 11.77 3.98 3.36
C PHE A 246 12.18 3.69 1.92
N TYR A 247 11.74 4.52 0.97
CA TYR A 247 12.20 4.42 -0.42
C TYR A 247 13.71 4.60 -0.54
N GLN A 248 14.30 5.59 0.16
CA GLN A 248 15.75 5.81 0.16
C GLN A 248 16.51 4.64 0.81
N GLU A 249 16.02 4.10 1.91
CA GLU A 249 16.59 2.92 2.58
C GLU A 249 16.57 1.70 1.64
N LEU A 250 15.45 1.51 0.93
CA LEU A 250 15.28 0.46 -0.08
C LEU A 250 16.24 0.65 -1.26
N GLU A 251 16.30 1.85 -1.84
CA GLU A 251 17.17 2.19 -2.97
C GLU A 251 18.63 1.97 -2.61
N GLN A 252 19.07 2.42 -1.42
CA GLN A 252 20.43 2.20 -0.94
C GLN A 252 20.76 0.70 -0.87
N LYS A 253 19.82 -0.09 -0.34
CA LYS A 253 20.01 -1.53 -0.10
C LYS A 253 20.01 -2.35 -1.39
N TYR A 254 19.15 -2.01 -2.35
CA TYR A 254 18.98 -2.76 -3.61
C TYR A 254 19.50 -2.03 -4.84
N SER A 255 20.35 -1.01 -4.66
CA SER A 255 20.87 -0.17 -5.74
C SER A 255 21.48 -0.97 -6.90
N GLU A 256 22.22 -2.04 -6.63
CA GLU A 256 22.79 -2.88 -7.69
C GLU A 256 21.69 -3.52 -8.55
N LYS A 257 20.68 -4.15 -7.93
CA LYS A 257 19.56 -4.81 -8.62
C LYS A 257 18.63 -3.83 -9.34
N LEU A 258 18.46 -2.62 -8.82
CA LEU A 258 17.60 -1.61 -9.42
C LEU A 258 18.22 -0.94 -10.65
N ASN A 259 19.54 -1.08 -10.84
CA ASN A 259 20.28 -0.49 -11.96
C ASN A 259 20.63 -1.50 -13.08
N GLU A 260 20.20 -2.76 -12.97
CA GLU A 260 20.34 -3.81 -13.99
C GLU A 260 19.22 -3.74 -15.05
#